data_AF-A0A6P0T7I7-F1
#
_entry.id   AF-A0A6P0T7I7-F1
#
_cell.length_a   1.000
_cell.length_b   1.000
_cell.length_c   1.000
_cell.angle_alpha   90.00
_cell.angle_beta   90.00
_cell.angle_gamma   90.00
#
_symmetry.space_group_name_H-M   'P 1'
#
loop_
_entity.id
_entity.type
_entity.pdbx_description
1 polymer ?
#
loop_
_entity_poly.entity_id
_entity_poly.type
_entity_poly.pdbx_seq_one_letter_code
_entity_poly.pdbx_strand_id
1 'polypeptide(L)'
;MSATSEEVWQLLRELVQSQQETDRRMQETDRRMQETDRRMQETDRRMQETDRQLRELGKQIGGLGAKFGSFTEGLALPSMERILQQQFGMEYISPRVRKRRNGEEIEIDVLAYTNSDRHAVYVVEVKSHPREEAIAQMQRLLQRFPQFFPEHQDKQLYGILAAVSLPEELRQRLLAEGVYVAKIDDEVFKLDVPEGFEARSWN
;
A
#
# COMPACT_ATOMS: atom_id res chain seq x y z
N MET A 1 17.12 75.94 40.49
CA MET A 1 15.92 76.48 39.81
C MET A 1 14.74 75.66 40.28
N SER A 2 13.79 76.26 41.00
CA SER A 2 12.56 75.55 41.42
C SER A 2 11.54 75.66 40.30
N ALA A 3 10.91 74.53 39.95
CA ALA A 3 9.82 74.54 38.98
C ALA A 3 8.71 75.50 39.45
N THR A 4 8.20 76.30 38.52
CA THR A 4 7.04 77.17 38.77
C THR A 4 5.77 76.32 38.79
N SER A 5 4.75 76.78 39.51
CA SER A 5 3.47 76.04 39.59
C SER A 5 2.83 75.81 38.22
N GLU A 6 3.09 76.69 37.25
CA GLU A 6 2.59 76.59 35.87
C GLU A 6 3.26 75.44 35.09
N GLU A 7 4.57 75.26 35.24
CA GLU A 7 5.31 74.12 34.66
C GLU A 7 4.81 72.78 35.22
N VAL A 8 4.49 72.72 36.52
CA VAL A 8 3.90 71.51 37.15
C VAL A 8 2.52 71.18 36.56
N TRP A 9 1.66 72.19 36.36
CA TRP A 9 0.34 71.99 35.76
C TRP A 9 0.39 71.60 34.27
N GLN A 10 1.40 72.07 33.55
CA GLN A 10 1.62 71.66 32.16
C GLN A 10 2.05 70.19 32.08
N LEU A 11 3.03 69.77 32.89
CA LEU A 11 3.48 68.37 32.97
C LEU A 11 2.33 67.43 33.37
N LEU A 12 1.46 67.88 34.28
CA LEU A 12 0.32 67.08 34.73
C LEU A 12 -0.74 66.92 33.62
N ARG A 13 -0.96 67.94 32.78
CA ARG A 13 -1.80 67.85 31.58
C ARG A 13 -1.22 66.89 30.54
N GLU A 14 0.08 66.99 30.27
CA GLU A 14 0.78 66.10 29.34
C GLU A 14 0.75 64.64 29.82
N LEU A 15 0.92 64.41 31.12
CA LEU A 15 0.81 63.08 31.73
C LEU A 15 -0.60 62.49 31.58
N VAL A 16 -1.65 63.27 31.85
CA VAL A 16 -3.04 62.83 31.68
C VAL A 16 -3.34 62.49 30.22
N GLN A 17 -2.85 63.30 29.27
CA GLN A 17 -3.00 63.01 27.83
C GLN A 17 -2.25 61.73 27.43
N SER A 18 -1.01 61.56 27.90
CA SER A 18 -0.21 60.35 27.66
C SER A 18 -0.88 59.10 28.23
N GLN A 19 -1.52 59.19 29.40
CA GLN A 19 -2.28 58.09 29.99
C GLN A 19 -3.49 57.72 29.15
N GLN A 20 -4.27 58.70 28.70
CA GLN A 20 -5.43 58.46 27.84
C GLN A 20 -5.04 57.85 26.49
N GLU A 21 -3.91 58.28 25.91
CA GLU A 21 -3.40 57.66 24.68
C GLU A 21 -2.94 56.22 24.92
N THR A 22 -2.27 55.96 26.04
CA THR A 22 -1.85 54.61 26.43
C THR A 22 -3.06 53.68 26.62
N ASP A 23 -4.11 54.14 27.30
CA ASP A 23 -5.34 53.37 27.49
C ASP A 23 -6.01 53.02 26.16
N ARG A 24 -6.05 53.98 25.21
CA ARG A 24 -6.58 53.76 23.86
C ARG A 24 -5.77 52.71 23.10
N ARG A 25 -4.43 52.81 23.12
CA ARG A 25 -3.54 51.85 22.49
C ARG A 25 -3.67 50.44 23.09
N MET A 26 -3.87 50.35 24.41
CA MET A 26 -4.10 49.08 25.09
C MET A 26 -5.42 48.44 24.64
N GLN A 27 -6.51 49.21 24.60
CA GLN A 27 -7.81 48.72 24.10
C GLN A 27 -7.76 48.28 22.63
N GLU A 28 -7.00 48.99 21.79
CA GLU A 28 -6.80 48.59 20.39
C GLU A 28 -6.00 47.28 20.29
N THR A 29 -4.96 47.13 21.10
CA THR A 29 -4.14 45.92 21.17
C THR A 29 -4.99 44.72 21.61
N ASP A 30 -5.80 44.88 22.66
CA ASP A 30 -6.71 43.82 23.13
C ASP A 30 -7.69 43.37 22.03
N ARG A 31 -8.24 44.33 21.26
CA ARG A 31 -9.12 44.01 20.13
C ARG A 31 -8.40 43.24 19.03
N ARG A 32 -7.17 43.65 18.67
CA ARG A 32 -6.35 42.96 17.67
C ARG A 32 -5.95 41.55 18.13
N MET A 33 -5.66 41.37 19.42
CA MET A 33 -5.40 40.05 19.99
C MET A 33 -6.62 39.14 19.89
N GLN A 34 -7.80 39.63 20.28
CA GLN A 34 -9.05 38.85 20.15
C GLN A 34 -9.38 38.49 18.69
N GLU A 35 -9.12 39.38 17.74
CA GLU A 35 -9.30 39.08 16.31
C GLU A 35 -8.30 38.01 15.84
N THR A 36 -7.05 38.09 16.29
CA THR A 36 -6.01 37.11 15.98
C THR A 36 -6.38 35.73 16.53
N ASP A 37 -6.82 35.66 17.79
CA ASP A 37 -7.27 34.41 18.41
C ASP A 37 -8.43 33.76 17.64
N ARG A 38 -9.39 34.57 17.18
CA ARG A 38 -10.50 34.08 16.35
C ARG A 38 -10.02 33.53 15.01
N ARG A 39 -9.09 34.22 14.34
CA ARG A 39 -8.51 33.76 13.07
C ARG A 39 -7.69 32.47 13.26
N MET A 40 -6.96 32.35 14.37
CA MET A 40 -6.23 31.13 14.71
C MET A 40 -7.19 29.96 14.92
N GLN A 41 -8.25 30.14 15.70
CA GLN A 41 -9.27 29.11 15.90
C GLN A 41 -9.97 28.69 14.60
N GLU A 42 -10.24 29.63 13.69
CA GLU A 42 -10.81 29.31 12.38
C GLU A 42 -9.82 28.53 11.52
N THR A 43 -8.55 28.92 11.54
CA THR A 43 -7.47 28.21 10.82
C THR A 43 -7.32 26.79 11.34
N ASP A 44 -7.29 26.60 12.65
CA ASP A 44 -7.22 25.27 13.27
C ASP A 44 -8.40 24.38 12.86
N ARG A 45 -9.62 24.94 12.81
CA ARG A 45 -10.81 24.20 12.34
C ARG A 45 -10.68 23.78 10.88
N ARG A 46 -10.24 24.70 10.00
CA ARG A 46 -10.02 24.40 8.57
C ARG A 46 -8.94 23.34 8.37
N MET A 47 -7.86 23.38 9.17
CA MET A 47 -6.81 22.36 9.13
C MET A 47 -7.36 20.99 9.55
N GLN A 48 -8.11 20.92 10.65
CA GLN A 48 -8.73 19.66 11.10
C GLN A 48 -9.71 19.08 10.06
N GLU A 49 -10.48 19.93 9.38
CA GLU A 49 -11.37 19.52 8.30
C GLU A 49 -10.57 18.98 7.10
N THR A 50 -9.50 19.66 6.71
CA THR A 50 -8.60 19.22 5.62
C THR A 50 -7.98 17.86 5.95
N ASP A 51 -7.48 17.67 7.17
CA ASP A 51 -6.91 16.40 7.61
C ASP A 51 -7.93 15.26 7.61
N ARG A 52 -9.21 15.56 7.86
CA ARG A 52 -10.29 14.58 7.76
C ARG A 52 -10.57 14.22 6.31
N GLN A 53 -10.67 15.20 5.42
CA GLN A 53 -10.87 14.98 3.99
C GLN A 53 -9.73 14.17 3.37
N LEU A 54 -8.47 14.49 3.71
CA LEU A 54 -7.30 13.72 3.25
C LEU A 54 -7.34 12.27 3.72
N ARG A 55 -7.75 12.02 4.97
CA ARG A 55 -7.91 10.65 5.49
C ARG A 55 -9.03 9.89 4.78
N GLU A 56 -10.15 10.55 4.48
CA GLU A 56 -11.27 9.94 3.74
C GLU A 56 -10.86 9.63 2.29
N LEU A 57 -10.17 10.54 1.60
CA LEU A 57 -9.60 10.31 0.28
C LEU A 57 -8.61 9.13 0.29
N GLY A 58 -7.70 9.07 1.27
CA GLY A 58 -6.77 7.96 1.42
C GLY A 58 -7.48 6.60 1.55
N LYS A 59 -8.58 6.54 2.30
CA LYS A 59 -9.41 5.32 2.42
C LYS A 59 -10.08 4.95 1.10
N GLN A 60 -10.62 5.92 0.36
CA GLN A 60 -11.25 5.68 -0.94
C GLN A 60 -10.25 5.18 -1.98
N ILE A 61 -9.07 5.82 -2.07
CA ILE A 61 -8.00 5.41 -2.97
C ILE A 61 -7.51 4.00 -2.62
N GLY A 62 -7.30 3.70 -1.34
CA GLY A 62 -6.95 2.35 -0.89
C GLY A 62 -8.03 1.31 -1.24
N GLY A 63 -9.31 1.67 -1.07
CA GLY A 63 -10.44 0.83 -1.44
C GLY A 63 -10.53 0.54 -2.94
N LEU A 64 -10.16 1.49 -3.80
CA LEU A 64 -10.05 1.27 -5.24
C LEU A 64 -8.92 0.29 -5.56
N GLY A 65 -7.74 0.48 -4.97
CA GLY A 65 -6.61 -0.44 -5.16
C GLY A 65 -6.94 -1.89 -4.82
N ALA A 66 -7.63 -2.13 -3.71
CA ALA A 66 -8.08 -3.47 -3.32
C ALA A 66 -9.06 -4.10 -4.33
N LYS A 67 -9.97 -3.30 -4.91
CA LYS A 67 -10.90 -3.77 -5.96
C LYS A 67 -10.20 -4.09 -7.27
N PHE A 68 -9.17 -3.32 -7.64
CA PHE A 68 -8.36 -3.62 -8.82
C PHE A 68 -7.59 -4.94 -8.65
N GLY A 69 -7.06 -5.21 -7.45
CA GLY A 69 -6.42 -6.49 -7.13
C GLY A 69 -7.39 -7.66 -7.32
N SER A 70 -8.54 -7.62 -6.64
CA SER A 70 -9.53 -8.71 -6.72
C SER A 70 -10.12 -8.91 -8.12
N PHE A 71 -10.23 -7.85 -8.92
CA PHE A 71 -10.61 -7.94 -10.33
C PHE A 71 -9.52 -8.64 -11.16
N THR A 72 -8.25 -8.33 -10.91
CA THR A 72 -7.11 -8.93 -11.62
C THR A 72 -7.01 -10.43 -11.32
N GLU A 73 -7.18 -10.84 -10.05
CA GLU A 73 -7.31 -12.24 -9.65
C GLU A 73 -8.48 -12.92 -10.39
N GLY A 74 -9.64 -12.25 -10.44
CA GLY A 74 -10.84 -12.77 -11.10
C GLY A 74 -10.66 -13.01 -12.61
N LEU A 75 -9.85 -12.19 -13.28
CA LEU A 75 -9.48 -12.39 -14.68
C LEU A 75 -8.42 -13.48 -14.86
N ALA A 76 -7.50 -13.61 -13.91
CA ALA A 76 -6.40 -14.59 -13.99
C ALA A 76 -6.89 -16.02 -13.76
N LEU A 77 -7.84 -16.24 -12.84
CA LEU A 77 -8.23 -17.57 -12.38
C LEU A 77 -8.61 -18.54 -13.52
N PRO A 78 -9.53 -18.22 -14.45
CA PRO A 78 -9.90 -19.16 -15.52
C PRO A 78 -8.72 -19.54 -16.42
N SER A 79 -7.82 -18.57 -16.66
CA SER A 79 -6.63 -18.80 -17.46
C SER A 79 -5.60 -19.65 -16.72
N MET A 80 -5.43 -19.41 -15.42
CA MET A 80 -4.54 -20.20 -14.56
C MET A 80 -5.04 -21.63 -14.41
N GLU A 81 -6.34 -21.84 -14.19
CA GLU A 81 -6.94 -23.17 -14.15
C GLU A 81 -6.62 -23.96 -15.42
N ARG A 82 -6.84 -23.33 -16.59
CA ARG A 82 -6.53 -23.93 -17.88
C ARG A 82 -5.04 -24.27 -18.04
N ILE A 83 -4.15 -23.35 -17.68
CA ILE A 83 -2.69 -23.56 -17.78
C ILE A 83 -2.25 -24.70 -16.84
N LEU A 84 -2.67 -24.65 -15.58
CA LEU A 84 -2.32 -25.64 -14.55
C LEU A 84 -2.82 -27.04 -14.91
N GLN A 85 -4.05 -27.16 -15.44
CA GLN A 85 -4.59 -28.46 -15.89
C GLN A 85 -3.91 -28.94 -17.17
N GLN A 86 -3.90 -28.13 -18.22
CA GLN A 86 -3.56 -28.60 -19.56
C GLN A 86 -2.05 -28.68 -19.82
N GLN A 87 -1.27 -27.78 -19.21
CA GLN A 87 0.17 -27.68 -19.47
C GLN A 87 0.98 -28.31 -18.33
N PHE A 88 0.53 -28.16 -17.08
CA PHE A 88 1.23 -28.71 -15.92
C PHE A 88 0.64 -30.04 -15.41
N GLY A 89 -0.57 -30.43 -15.85
CA GLY A 89 -1.20 -31.69 -15.44
C GLY A 89 -1.65 -31.70 -13.98
N MET A 90 -2.02 -30.56 -13.42
CA MET A 90 -2.50 -30.45 -12.04
C MET A 90 -3.94 -30.96 -11.93
N GLU A 91 -4.19 -31.79 -10.93
CA GLU A 91 -5.51 -32.40 -10.67
C GLU A 91 -6.34 -31.56 -9.69
N TYR A 92 -5.68 -30.99 -8.68
CA TYR A 92 -6.31 -30.15 -7.68
C TYR A 92 -5.89 -28.71 -7.91
N ILE A 93 -6.88 -27.81 -8.03
CA ILE A 93 -6.66 -26.38 -8.15
C ILE A 93 -7.61 -25.68 -7.18
N SER A 94 -7.08 -24.82 -6.34
CA SER A 94 -7.81 -24.13 -5.29
C SER A 94 -7.46 -22.64 -5.31
N PRO A 95 -8.44 -21.77 -5.63
CA PRO A 95 -8.24 -20.32 -5.54
C PRO A 95 -8.32 -19.83 -4.09
N ARG A 96 -7.66 -18.70 -3.80
CA ARG A 96 -7.73 -17.94 -2.54
C ARG A 96 -7.46 -18.81 -1.31
N VAL A 97 -6.38 -19.58 -1.35
CA VAL A 97 -6.01 -20.45 -0.25
C VAL A 97 -5.37 -19.62 0.85
N ARG A 98 -5.98 -19.69 2.04
CA ARG A 98 -5.48 -19.02 3.24
C ARG A 98 -5.27 -20.04 4.33
N LYS A 99 -4.10 -20.00 4.97
CA LYS A 99 -3.76 -20.89 6.10
C LYS A 99 -3.14 -20.09 7.22
N ARG A 100 -3.62 -20.31 8.44
CA ARG A 100 -3.10 -19.66 9.66
C ARG A 100 -2.38 -20.70 10.52
N ARG A 101 -1.17 -20.38 10.97
CA ARG A 101 -0.36 -21.24 11.84
C ARG A 101 0.49 -20.36 12.77
N ASN A 102 0.53 -20.69 14.06
CA ASN A 102 1.35 -19.98 15.06
C ASN A 102 1.19 -18.45 15.09
N GLY A 103 -0.02 -17.94 14.84
CA GLY A 103 -0.29 -16.49 14.79
C GLY A 103 0.12 -15.82 13.47
N GLU A 104 0.75 -16.54 12.55
CA GLU A 104 1.06 -16.08 11.20
C GLU A 104 0.03 -16.59 10.19
N GLU A 105 -0.10 -15.87 9.08
CA GLU A 105 -0.98 -16.22 7.96
C GLU A 105 -0.19 -16.23 6.65
N ILE A 106 -0.55 -17.17 5.79
CA ILE A 106 -0.14 -17.21 4.38
C ILE A 106 -1.40 -17.18 3.51
N GLU A 107 -1.33 -16.39 2.45
CA GLU A 107 -2.37 -16.28 1.42
C GLU A 107 -1.73 -16.59 0.08
N ILE A 108 -2.43 -17.38 -0.72
CA ILE A 108 -2.00 -17.87 -2.03
C ILE A 108 -3.19 -17.68 -2.98
N ASP A 109 -2.99 -16.96 -4.08
CA ASP A 109 -4.07 -16.67 -5.03
C ASP A 109 -4.58 -17.93 -5.71
N VAL A 110 -3.67 -18.82 -6.14
CA VAL A 110 -4.02 -20.17 -6.62
C VAL A 110 -3.00 -21.18 -6.14
N LEU A 111 -3.46 -22.21 -5.45
CA LEU A 111 -2.66 -23.39 -5.11
C LEU A 111 -3.08 -24.54 -6.03
N ALA A 112 -2.12 -25.21 -6.64
CA ALA A 112 -2.39 -26.38 -7.45
C ALA A 112 -1.39 -27.50 -7.16
N TYR A 113 -1.87 -28.74 -7.15
CA TYR A 113 -1.01 -29.89 -6.93
C TYR A 113 -1.59 -31.13 -7.59
N THR A 114 -0.75 -32.14 -7.74
CA THR A 114 -1.19 -33.50 -8.05
C THR A 114 -0.48 -34.50 -7.15
N ASN A 115 -1.15 -35.63 -6.92
CA ASN A 115 -0.65 -36.75 -6.11
C ASN A 115 -0.33 -37.98 -6.97
N SER A 116 -0.48 -37.87 -8.30
CA SER A 116 -0.23 -38.94 -9.26
C SER A 116 1.21 -38.87 -9.80
N ASP A 117 1.43 -39.19 -11.08
CA ASP A 117 2.74 -39.39 -11.72
C ASP A 117 3.71 -38.20 -11.57
N ARG A 118 3.18 -36.98 -11.32
CA ARG A 118 3.96 -35.78 -11.01
C ARG A 118 3.81 -35.42 -9.53
N HIS A 119 4.85 -35.63 -8.73
CA HIS A 119 4.87 -35.14 -7.35
C HIS A 119 5.22 -33.65 -7.33
N ALA A 120 4.27 -32.78 -7.69
CA ALA A 120 4.49 -31.34 -7.81
C ALA A 120 3.36 -30.51 -7.17
N VAL A 121 3.74 -29.34 -6.68
CA VAL A 121 2.86 -28.29 -6.17
C VAL A 121 3.27 -26.94 -6.76
N TYR A 122 2.29 -26.20 -7.26
CA TYR A 122 2.42 -24.89 -7.86
C TYR A 122 1.70 -23.86 -7.02
N VAL A 123 2.41 -22.77 -6.71
CA VAL A 123 1.90 -21.61 -6.02
C VAL A 123 1.86 -20.45 -7.00
N VAL A 124 0.67 -19.95 -7.27
CA VAL A 124 0.45 -18.82 -8.18
C VAL A 124 0.17 -17.56 -7.39
N GLU A 125 0.87 -16.49 -7.72
CA GLU A 125 0.62 -15.13 -7.26
C GLU A 125 0.21 -14.27 -8.46
N VAL A 126 -0.88 -13.51 -8.33
CA VAL A 126 -1.44 -12.64 -9.36
C VAL A 126 -1.18 -11.17 -9.01
N LYS A 127 -0.64 -10.41 -9.97
CA LYS A 127 -0.35 -8.98 -9.82
C LYS A 127 -0.83 -8.18 -11.03
N SER A 128 -1.44 -7.02 -10.83
CA SER A 128 -1.74 -6.15 -11.97
C SER A 128 -0.45 -5.54 -12.56
N HIS A 129 0.34 -4.90 -11.71
CA HIS A 129 1.57 -4.18 -12.09
C HIS A 129 2.66 -4.46 -11.06
N PRO A 130 3.29 -5.66 -11.10
CA PRO A 130 4.36 -5.99 -10.17
C PRO A 130 5.56 -5.05 -10.32
N ARG A 131 6.22 -4.82 -9.19
CA ARG A 131 7.50 -4.11 -9.10
C ARG A 131 8.60 -5.07 -8.66
N GLU A 132 9.82 -4.59 -8.52
CA GLU A 132 10.95 -5.44 -8.14
C GLU A 132 10.74 -6.20 -6.82
N GLU A 133 9.99 -5.62 -5.88
CA GLU A 133 9.69 -6.27 -4.61
C GLU A 133 8.86 -7.55 -4.77
N ALA A 134 8.17 -7.71 -5.91
CA ALA A 134 7.37 -8.90 -6.21
C ALA A 134 8.23 -10.17 -6.30
N ILE A 135 9.49 -10.06 -6.75
CA ILE A 135 10.43 -11.19 -6.75
C ILE A 135 10.66 -11.64 -5.31
N ALA A 136 11.06 -10.72 -4.44
CA ALA A 136 11.34 -11.03 -3.04
C ALA A 136 10.08 -11.51 -2.29
N GLN A 137 8.89 -11.02 -2.66
CA GLN A 137 7.61 -11.51 -2.13
C GLN A 137 7.36 -12.97 -2.53
N MET A 138 7.51 -13.29 -3.82
CA MET A 138 7.35 -14.66 -4.34
C MET A 138 8.35 -15.62 -3.68
N GLN A 139 9.63 -15.24 -3.59
CA GLN A 139 10.64 -16.08 -2.93
C GLN A 139 10.30 -16.35 -1.46
N ARG A 140 9.87 -15.33 -0.71
CA ARG A 140 9.42 -15.49 0.69
C ARG A 140 8.19 -16.39 0.80
N LEU A 141 7.24 -16.26 -0.11
CA LEU A 141 6.05 -17.11 -0.18
C LEU A 141 6.44 -18.58 -0.32
N LEU A 142 7.30 -18.89 -1.32
CA LEU A 142 7.79 -20.23 -1.59
C LEU A 142 8.63 -20.79 -0.44
N GLN A 143 9.53 -20.00 0.16
CA GLN A 143 10.34 -20.42 1.31
C GLN A 143 9.50 -20.73 2.55
N ARG A 144 8.41 -20.00 2.78
CA ARG A 144 7.51 -20.21 3.92
C ARG A 144 6.51 -21.33 3.66
N PHE A 145 6.19 -21.61 2.40
CA PHE A 145 5.16 -22.58 2.02
C PHE A 145 5.24 -23.93 2.76
N PRO A 146 6.40 -24.63 2.86
CA PRO A 146 6.48 -25.92 3.55
C PRO A 146 6.11 -25.85 5.04
N GLN A 147 6.33 -24.70 5.69
CA GLN A 147 5.97 -24.49 7.09
C GLN A 147 4.45 -24.43 7.28
N PHE A 148 3.71 -23.98 6.26
CA PHE A 148 2.25 -23.91 6.30
C PHE A 148 1.61 -25.17 5.74
N PHE A 149 2.21 -25.82 4.75
CA PHE A 149 1.66 -26.98 4.05
C PHE A 149 2.60 -28.21 4.12
N PRO A 150 2.85 -28.76 5.33
CA PRO A 150 3.69 -29.95 5.49
C PRO A 150 3.16 -31.18 4.74
N GLU A 151 1.87 -31.22 4.41
CA GLU A 151 1.23 -32.25 3.57
C GLU A 151 1.76 -32.29 2.11
N HIS A 152 2.56 -31.32 1.70
CA HIS A 152 3.16 -31.23 0.37
C HIS A 152 4.70 -31.29 0.39
N GLN A 153 5.31 -31.64 1.52
CA GLN A 153 6.78 -31.69 1.66
C GLN A 153 7.48 -32.68 0.72
N ASP A 154 6.75 -33.70 0.26
CA ASP A 154 7.20 -34.72 -0.67
C ASP A 154 7.17 -34.28 -2.14
N LYS A 155 6.63 -33.09 -2.42
CA LYS A 155 6.39 -32.58 -3.77
C LYS A 155 7.40 -31.50 -4.14
N GLN A 156 7.73 -31.43 -5.42
CA GLN A 156 8.49 -30.33 -6.01
C GLN A 156 7.65 -29.05 -6.00
N LEU A 157 8.18 -28.00 -5.35
CA LEU A 157 7.48 -26.74 -5.17
C LEU A 157 7.93 -25.72 -6.23
N TYR A 158 6.98 -25.22 -7.02
CA TYR A 158 7.20 -24.23 -8.06
C TYR A 158 6.34 -22.98 -7.86
N GLY A 159 6.89 -21.83 -8.25
CA GLY A 159 6.16 -20.56 -8.27
C GLY A 159 5.75 -20.15 -9.67
N ILE A 160 4.56 -19.55 -9.80
CA ILE A 160 4.12 -18.85 -11.02
C ILE A 160 3.71 -17.42 -10.64
N LEU A 161 4.31 -16.42 -11.28
CA LEU A 161 3.84 -15.03 -11.17
C LEU A 161 3.02 -14.68 -12.42
N ALA A 162 1.72 -14.46 -12.22
CA ALA A 162 0.81 -14.01 -13.26
C ALA A 162 0.64 -12.50 -13.21
N ALA A 163 0.93 -11.79 -14.30
CA ALA A 163 0.86 -10.33 -14.35
C ALA A 163 0.07 -9.75 -15.53
N VAL A 164 -0.68 -8.66 -15.30
CA VAL A 164 -1.36 -7.93 -16.38
C VAL A 164 -0.35 -7.11 -17.18
N SER A 165 0.57 -6.43 -16.51
CA SER A 165 1.65 -5.69 -17.18
C SER A 165 2.96 -5.97 -16.47
N LEU A 166 3.89 -6.61 -17.17
CA LEU A 166 5.19 -7.00 -16.65
C LEU A 166 6.31 -6.41 -17.51
N PRO A 167 7.17 -5.52 -16.96
CA PRO A 167 8.36 -5.05 -17.66
C PRO A 167 9.30 -6.21 -18.01
N GLU A 168 9.94 -6.15 -19.19
CA GLU A 168 10.81 -7.22 -19.67
C GLU A 168 11.98 -7.49 -18.71
N GLU A 169 12.56 -6.46 -18.10
CA GLU A 169 13.65 -6.62 -17.14
C GLU A 169 13.19 -7.41 -15.90
N LEU A 170 11.97 -7.15 -15.42
CA LEU A 170 11.39 -7.85 -14.28
C LEU A 170 11.04 -9.30 -14.63
N ARG A 171 10.51 -9.52 -15.84
CA ARG A 171 10.27 -10.86 -16.39
C ARG A 171 11.55 -11.68 -16.42
N GLN A 172 12.63 -11.14 -16.99
CA GLN A 172 13.91 -11.84 -17.07
C GLN A 172 14.46 -12.20 -15.70
N ARG A 173 14.33 -11.31 -14.71
CA ARG A 173 14.74 -11.59 -13.33
C ARG A 173 13.89 -12.68 -12.67
N LEU A 174 12.57 -12.69 -12.85
CA LEU A 174 11.71 -13.76 -12.34
C LEU A 174 12.10 -15.13 -12.92
N LEU A 175 12.35 -15.19 -14.22
CA LEU A 175 12.82 -16.40 -14.90
C LEU A 175 14.20 -16.83 -14.38
N ALA A 176 15.13 -15.89 -14.17
CA ALA A 176 16.45 -16.19 -13.62
C ALA A 176 16.41 -16.74 -12.18
N GLU A 177 15.40 -16.35 -11.40
CA GLU A 177 15.13 -16.92 -10.08
C GLU A 177 14.39 -18.28 -10.14
N GLY A 178 14.11 -18.77 -11.35
CA GLY A 178 13.42 -20.03 -11.58
C GLY A 178 11.92 -19.96 -11.27
N VAL A 179 11.29 -18.80 -11.40
CA VAL A 179 9.84 -18.61 -11.25
C VAL A 179 9.20 -18.58 -12.65
N TYR A 180 8.14 -19.37 -12.87
CA TYR A 180 7.37 -19.28 -14.11
C TYR A 180 6.65 -17.93 -14.20
N VAL A 181 6.48 -17.42 -15.41
CA VAL A 181 5.75 -16.18 -15.66
C VAL A 181 4.55 -16.48 -16.52
N ALA A 182 3.41 -15.87 -16.19
CA ALA A 182 2.27 -15.77 -17.07
C ALA A 182 1.90 -14.30 -17.28
N LYS A 183 1.54 -13.92 -18.50
CA LYS A 183 1.07 -12.57 -18.82
C LYS A 183 -0.27 -12.59 -19.52
N ILE A 184 -1.00 -11.47 -19.45
CA ILE A 184 -2.18 -11.29 -20.27
C ILE A 184 -1.77 -11.13 -21.74
N ASP A 185 -2.48 -11.85 -22.61
CA ASP A 185 -2.33 -11.81 -24.06
C ASP A 185 -3.72 -12.06 -24.69
N ASP A 186 -4.24 -11.06 -25.41
CA ASP A 186 -5.62 -11.04 -25.94
C ASP A 186 -6.67 -11.45 -24.88
N GLU A 187 -6.69 -10.72 -23.76
CA GLU A 187 -7.66 -10.86 -22.65
C GLU A 187 -7.54 -12.11 -21.76
N VAL A 188 -6.68 -13.07 -22.12
CA VAL A 188 -6.42 -14.28 -21.32
C VAL A 188 -4.97 -14.36 -20.88
N PHE A 189 -4.70 -14.98 -19.74
CA PHE A 189 -3.31 -15.24 -19.36
C PHE A 189 -2.76 -16.43 -20.14
N LYS A 190 -1.50 -16.30 -20.55
CA LYS A 190 -0.69 -17.34 -21.18
C LYS A 190 0.67 -17.43 -20.48
N LEU A 191 1.25 -18.62 -20.44
CA LEU A 191 2.64 -18.75 -20.01
C LEU A 191 3.55 -17.94 -20.93
N ASP A 192 4.47 -17.22 -20.32
CA ASP A 192 5.45 -16.39 -20.99
C ASP A 192 6.85 -16.75 -20.51
N VAL A 193 7.25 -17.97 -20.86
CA VAL A 193 8.57 -18.52 -20.56
C VAL A 193 9.27 -18.94 -21.86
N PRO A 194 10.61 -18.90 -21.92
CA PRO A 194 11.35 -19.44 -23.05
C PRO A 194 11.05 -20.94 -23.29
N GLU A 195 11.21 -21.39 -24.53
CA GLU A 195 11.11 -22.82 -24.84
C GLU A 195 12.18 -23.60 -24.06
N GLY A 196 11.77 -24.72 -23.44
CA GLY A 196 12.65 -25.54 -22.61
C GLY A 196 13.01 -24.91 -21.25
N PHE A 197 12.33 -23.84 -20.83
CA PHE A 197 12.54 -23.27 -19.50
C PHE A 197 12.22 -24.29 -18.38
N GLU A 198 13.20 -24.53 -17.51
CA GLU A 198 13.04 -25.32 -16.30
C GLU A 198 13.05 -24.41 -15.08
N ALA A 199 11.92 -24.35 -14.38
CA ALA A 199 11.82 -23.61 -13.13
C ALA A 199 12.62 -24.27 -12.00
N ARG A 200 13.02 -23.45 -11.03
CA ARG A 200 13.66 -23.91 -9.80
C ARG A 200 12.61 -24.57 -8.91
N SER A 201 12.94 -25.72 -8.35
CA SER A 201 12.19 -26.32 -7.25
C SER A 201 12.64 -25.72 -5.91
N TRP A 202 11.69 -25.39 -5.03
CA TRP A 202 11.90 -24.63 -3.77
C TRP A 202 11.76 -25.48 -2.50
N ASN A 203 11.65 -26.80 -2.64
CA ASN A 203 11.61 -27.77 -1.55
C ASN A 203 13.02 -28.17 -1.06
#